data_AF-A0A7W3RLK6-F1
#
_entry.id   AF-A0A7W3RLK6-F1
#
_cell.length_a   1.000
_cell.length_b   1.000
_cell.length_c   1.000
_cell.angle_alpha   90.00
_cell.angle_beta   90.00
_cell.angle_gamma   90.00
#
_symmetry.space_group_name_H-M   'P 1'
#
loop_
_entity.id
_entity.type
_entity.pdbx_description
1 polymer ?
#
loop_
_entity_poly.entity_id
_entity_poly.type
_entity_poly.pdbx_seq_one_letter_code
_entity_poly.pdbx_strand_id
1 'polypeptide(L)'
;MDDWAATLLRCLARPSADQVGSHLRGFLFRDGGLLRLYVDGDDVPVPDVIAADVRPGGALTALPAALPSLLGEEWRTTDAVDDPHCRYRVDLTDW
;
A
#
# COMPACT_ATOMS: atom_id res chain seq x y z
N MET A 1 8.39 2.67 -18.64
CA MET A 1 8.18 1.68 -17.57
C MET A 1 8.99 2.17 -16.39
N ASP A 2 8.31 2.79 -15.44
CA ASP A 2 8.87 3.62 -14.36
C ASP A 2 9.78 2.85 -13.41
N ASP A 3 11.08 3.19 -13.44
CA ASP A 3 12.12 2.67 -12.54
C ASP A 3 11.76 2.84 -11.05
N TRP A 4 10.98 3.88 -10.76
CA TRP A 4 10.45 4.22 -9.44
C TRP A 4 9.47 3.18 -8.88
N ALA A 5 8.56 2.66 -9.70
CA ALA A 5 7.61 1.65 -9.26
C ALA A 5 8.33 0.33 -8.92
N ALA A 6 9.30 -0.07 -9.74
CA ALA A 6 10.11 -1.25 -9.48
C ALA A 6 10.96 -1.10 -8.21
N THR A 7 11.51 0.10 -7.98
CA THR A 7 12.27 0.41 -6.76
C THR A 7 11.39 0.35 -5.51
N LEU A 8 10.19 0.94 -5.55
CA LEU A 8 9.22 0.86 -4.46
C LEU A 8 8.86 -0.59 -4.13
N LEU A 9 8.49 -1.38 -5.14
CA LEU A 9 8.10 -2.77 -4.95
C LEU A 9 9.24 -3.60 -4.35
N ARG A 10 10.50 -3.33 -4.72
CA ARG A 10 11.66 -3.99 -4.11
C ARG A 10 11.81 -3.62 -2.64
N CYS A 11 11.59 -2.37 -2.26
CA CYS A 11 11.62 -1.93 -0.86
C CYS A 11 10.51 -2.59 -0.03
N LEU A 12 9.29 -2.68 -0.57
CA LEU A 12 8.13 -3.26 0.11
C LEU A 12 8.17 -4.79 0.18
N ALA A 13 8.73 -5.46 -0.83
CA ALA A 13 8.88 -6.92 -0.86
C ALA A 13 10.05 -7.42 0.00
N ARG A 14 10.96 -6.53 0.38
CA ARG A 14 12.11 -6.83 1.26
C ARG A 14 12.19 -5.79 2.36
N PRO A 15 11.20 -5.75 3.27
CA PRO A 15 11.24 -4.85 4.40
C PRO A 15 12.50 -5.10 5.23
N SER A 16 13.08 -4.05 5.80
CA SER A 16 14.22 -4.21 6.72
C SER A 16 13.74 -4.95 7.98
N ALA A 17 14.65 -5.64 8.69
CA ALA A 17 14.29 -6.39 9.89
C ALA A 17 13.70 -5.53 11.03
N ASP A 18 13.92 -4.22 10.98
CA ASP A 18 13.39 -3.22 11.93
C ASP A 18 11.99 -2.72 11.55
N GLN A 19 11.54 -3.04 10.34
CA GLN A 19 10.26 -2.58 9.81
C GLN A 19 9.15 -3.52 10.26
N VAL A 20 8.45 -3.09 11.32
CA VAL A 20 7.28 -3.77 11.87
C VAL A 20 6.02 -3.17 11.24
N GLY A 21 5.12 -3.99 10.69
CA GLY A 21 3.83 -3.55 10.16
C GLY A 21 3.46 -4.17 8.80
N SER A 22 2.55 -3.50 8.10
CA SER A 22 1.84 -3.98 6.90
C SER A 22 2.76 -4.57 5.83
N HIS A 23 2.63 -5.87 5.57
CA HIS A 23 3.40 -6.59 4.56
C HIS A 23 2.75 -6.51 3.19
N LEU A 24 3.56 -6.35 2.13
CA LEU A 24 3.07 -6.37 0.76
C LEU A 24 2.65 -7.79 0.35
N ARG A 25 1.36 -7.95 0.01
CA ARG A 25 0.75 -9.19 -0.50
C ARG A 25 0.70 -9.24 -2.01
N GLY A 26 0.52 -8.09 -2.65
CA GLY A 26 0.43 -7.99 -4.09
C GLY A 26 0.40 -6.55 -4.57
N PHE A 27 0.41 -6.36 -5.88
CA PHE A 27 0.29 -5.04 -6.49
C PHE A 27 -0.42 -5.12 -7.84
N LEU A 28 -1.00 -3.99 -8.25
CA LEU A 28 -1.65 -3.85 -9.56
C LEU A 28 -1.28 -2.50 -10.16
N PHE A 29 -0.72 -2.53 -11.38
CA PHE A 29 -0.55 -1.32 -12.18
C PHE A 29 -1.91 -0.87 -12.72
N ARG A 30 -2.22 0.41 -12.56
CA ARG A 30 -3.47 1.05 -12.97
C ARG A 30 -3.16 2.11 -14.02
N ASP A 31 -4.19 2.50 -14.76
CA ASP A 31 -4.08 3.60 -15.72
C ASP A 31 -3.61 4.91 -15.07
N GLY A 32 -2.97 5.78 -15.85
CA GLY A 32 -2.50 7.08 -15.36
C GLY A 32 -1.26 7.03 -14.47
N GLY A 33 -0.52 5.91 -14.49
CA GLY A 33 0.71 5.72 -13.71
C GLY A 33 0.46 5.40 -12.24
N LEU A 34 -0.77 5.02 -11.89
CA LEU A 34 -1.12 4.65 -10.52
C LEU A 34 -0.66 3.21 -10.22
N LEU A 35 -0.24 2.99 -8.97
CA LEU A 35 0.13 1.68 -8.46
C LEU A 35 -0.75 1.38 -7.26
N ARG A 36 -1.51 0.29 -7.33
CA ARG A 36 -2.23 -0.24 -6.18
C ARG A 36 -1.35 -1.23 -5.44
N LEU A 37 -1.20 -1.04 -4.14
CA LEU A 37 -0.51 -1.95 -3.23
C LEU A 37 -1.56 -2.68 -2.39
N TYR A 38 -1.46 -3.99 -2.31
CA TYR A 38 -2.28 -4.80 -1.41
C TYR A 38 -1.43 -5.19 -0.23
N VAL A 39 -1.84 -4.77 0.96
CA VAL A 39 -1.07 -4.94 2.19
C VAL A 39 -1.91 -5.53 3.29
N ASP A 40 -1.27 -6.31 4.17
CA ASP A 40 -1.94 -6.85 5.35
C ASP A 40 -2.37 -5.70 6.27
N GLY A 41 -3.64 -5.71 6.65
CA GLY A 41 -4.19 -4.87 7.70
C GLY A 41 -3.93 -5.49 9.08
N ASP A 42 -3.93 -4.63 10.10
CA ASP A 42 -3.73 -5.01 11.50
C ASP A 42 -5.02 -5.49 12.20
N ASP A 43 -6.11 -5.67 11.45
CA ASP A 43 -7.39 -6.10 12.03
C ASP A 43 -7.30 -7.57 12.51
N VAL A 44 -7.51 -7.76 13.81
CA VAL A 44 -7.54 -9.07 14.48
C VAL A 44 -8.99 -9.31 14.92
N PRO A 45 -9.62 -10.46 14.61
CA PRO A 45 -9.00 -11.78 14.40
C PRO A 45 -8.91 -12.29 12.95
N VAL A 46 -9.41 -11.55 11.96
CA VAL A 46 -9.31 -11.97 10.55
C VAL A 46 -8.38 -10.99 9.84
N PRO A 47 -7.21 -11.44 9.35
CA PRO A 47 -6.30 -10.55 8.63
C PRO A 47 -7.00 -10.04 7.37
N ASP A 48 -7.39 -8.78 7.40
CA ASP A 48 -7.97 -8.09 6.25
C ASP A 48 -6.86 -7.58 5.33
N VAL A 49 -7.17 -7.50 4.04
CA VAL A 49 -6.26 -6.89 3.06
C VAL A 49 -6.75 -5.48 2.77
N ILE A 50 -5.84 -4.53 2.86
CA ILE A 50 -6.08 -3.12 2.53
C ILE A 50 -5.40 -2.82 1.20
N ALA A 51 -6.13 -2.18 0.29
CA ALA A 51 -5.55 -1.63 -0.92
C ALA A 51 -5.15 -0.17 -0.71
N ALA A 52 -3.92 0.19 -1.08
CA ALA A 52 -3.44 1.57 -1.10
C ALA A 52 -3.10 1.98 -2.53
N ASP A 53 -3.81 2.97 -3.07
CA ASP A 53 -3.50 3.55 -4.38
C ASP A 53 -2.42 4.64 -4.19
N VAL A 54 -1.27 4.49 -4.85
CA VAL A 54 -0.13 5.42 -4.76
C VAL A 54 0.31 5.89 -6.15
N ARG A 55 0.86 7.11 -6.23
CA ARG A 55 1.60 7.57 -7.40
C ARG A 55 3.09 7.29 -7.18
N PRO A 56 3.73 6.38 -7.95
CA PRO A 56 5.16 6.21 -7.86
C PRO A 56 5.87 7.49 -8.33
N GLY A 57 6.51 8.22 -7.40
CA GLY A 57 7.21 9.48 -7.63
C GLY A 57 8.34 9.78 -6.62
N GLY A 58 8.97 10.95 -6.69
CA GLY A 58 10.25 11.23 -6.00
C GLY A 58 10.30 11.07 -4.47
N ALA A 59 9.17 11.09 -3.75
CA ALA A 59 9.10 10.91 -2.29
C ALA A 59 8.99 9.44 -1.83
N LEU A 60 9.07 8.48 -2.77
CA LEU A 60 8.84 7.04 -2.58
C LEU A 60 9.69 6.36 -1.50
N THR A 61 10.85 6.89 -1.14
CA THR A 61 11.72 6.26 -0.13
C THR A 61 11.12 6.31 1.28
N ALA A 62 10.25 7.27 1.56
CA ALA A 62 9.60 7.40 2.87
C ALA A 62 8.32 6.56 2.99
N LEU A 63 7.71 6.21 1.85
CA LEU A 63 6.43 5.50 1.82
C LEU A 63 6.47 4.15 2.57
N PRO A 64 7.47 3.27 2.40
CA PRO A 64 7.53 2.02 3.16
C PRO A 64 7.51 2.22 4.68
N ALA A 65 8.18 3.26 5.18
CA ALA A 65 8.24 3.55 6.61
C ALA A 65 6.96 4.22 7.12
N ALA A 66 6.29 5.03 6.29
CA ALA A 66 5.05 5.71 6.64
C ALA A 66 3.80 4.82 6.48
N LEU A 67 3.88 3.76 5.66
CA LEU A 67 2.74 2.92 5.31
C LEU A 67 1.97 2.41 6.54
N PRO A 68 2.60 1.84 7.58
CA PRO A 68 1.88 1.33 8.74
C PRO A 68 1.08 2.42 9.46
N SER A 69 1.67 3.62 9.60
CA SER A 69 0.99 4.77 10.21
C SER A 69 -0.19 5.26 9.35
N LEU A 70 -0.01 5.32 8.04
CA LEU A 70 -1.04 5.79 7.09
C LEU A 70 -2.24 4.85 6.99
N LEU A 71 -2.00 3.56 7.15
CA LEU A 71 -3.04 2.53 7.11
C LEU A 71 -3.80 2.45 8.44
N GLY A 72 -3.16 2.82 9.56
CA GLY A 72 -3.79 2.90 10.88
C GLY A 72 -4.65 4.14 11.10
N GLU A 73 -4.60 5.14 10.22
CA GLU A 73 -5.48 6.31 10.29
C GLU A 73 -6.88 5.96 9.75
N GLU A 74 -7.84 5.76 10.65
CA GLU A 74 -9.28 5.47 10.40
C GLU A 74 -9.98 6.40 9.38
N TRP A 75 -9.35 7.51 8.97
CA TRP A 75 -9.98 8.59 8.23
C TRP A 75 -9.92 8.44 6.71
N ARG A 76 -9.23 7.42 6.18
CA ARG A 76 -8.98 7.26 4.73
C ARG A 76 -9.44 5.93 4.13
N THR A 77 -10.05 5.05 4.92
CA THR A 77 -10.54 3.75 4.47
C THR A 77 -11.98 3.85 3.96
N THR A 78 -12.17 3.60 2.66
CA THR A 78 -13.50 3.36 2.08
C THR A 78 -13.68 1.87 1.85
N ASP A 79 -14.87 1.32 2.06
CA ASP A 79 -15.20 -0.06 1.67
C ASP A 79 -14.93 -0.25 0.17
N ALA A 80 -14.11 -1.24 -0.16
CA ALA A 80 -13.70 -1.54 -1.52
C ALA A 80 -14.71 -2.50 -2.19
N VAL A 81 -15.95 -2.04 -2.38
CA VAL A 81 -17.06 -2.87 -2.88
C VAL A 81 -16.78 -3.51 -4.26
N ASP A 82 -15.91 -2.89 -5.06
CA ASP A 82 -15.59 -3.32 -6.43
C ASP A 82 -14.26 -4.12 -6.55
N ASP A 83 -13.53 -4.38 -5.46
CA ASP A 83 -12.24 -5.10 -5.50
C ASP A 83 -12.31 -6.40 -4.66
N PRO A 84 -12.30 -7.59 -5.27
CA PRO A 84 -12.42 -8.85 -4.53
C PRO A 84 -11.17 -9.21 -3.70
N HIS A 85 -10.08 -8.45 -3.84
CA HIS A 85 -8.80 -8.73 -3.18
C HIS A 85 -8.57 -7.92 -1.91
N CYS A 86 -9.41 -6.92 -1.61
CA CYS A 86 -9.30 -6.12 -0.41
C CYS A 86 -10.66 -5.79 0.18
N ARG A 87 -10.69 -5.53 1.48
CA ARG A 87 -11.89 -5.06 2.17
C ARG A 87 -11.98 -3.53 2.14
N TYR A 88 -10.84 -2.89 2.34
CA TYR A 88 -10.73 -1.44 2.40
C TYR A 88 -9.80 -0.91 1.33
N ARG A 89 -10.07 0.33 0.92
CA ARG A 89 -9.20 1.09 0.03
C ARG A 89 -8.84 2.43 0.64
N VAL A 90 -7.55 2.77 0.53
CA VAL A 90 -6.95 4.03 0.93
C VAL A 90 -6.39 4.73 -0.29
N ASP A 91 -6.70 6.00 -0.45
CA ASP A 91 -6.09 6.87 -1.46
C ASP A 91 -4.87 7.58 -0.87
N LEU A 92 -3.68 7.21 -1.37
CA LEU A 92 -2.39 7.79 -1.02
C LEU A 92 -1.73 8.44 -2.25
N THR A 93 -2.52 8.84 -3.24
CA THR A 93 -1.99 9.41 -4.48
C THR A 93 -1.41 10.82 -4.32
N ASP A 94 -1.79 11.52 -3.26
CA ASP A 94 -1.29 12.85 -2.85
C ASP A 94 -0.19 12.80 -1.75
N TRP A 95 0.42 11.64 -1.51
CA TRP A 95 1.49 11.45 -0.53
C TRP A 95 2.85 12.04 -0.98
#